data_AF-A0A395SPJ6-F1
#
_entry.id   AF-A0A395SPJ6-F1
#
_cell.length_a   1.000
_cell.length_b   1.000
_cell.length_c   1.000
_cell.angle_alpha   90.00
_cell.angle_beta   90.00
_cell.angle_gamma   90.00
#
_symmetry.space_group_name_H-M   'P 1'
#
loop_
_entity.id
_entity.type
_entity.pdbx_description
1 polymer ?
#
loop_
_entity_poly.entity_id
_entity_poly.type
_entity_poly.pdbx_seq_one_letter_code
_entity_poly.pdbx_strand_id
1 'polypeptide(L)'
;MVSAIPRRNDTRSPEKPRKLSNPRLKGDKLIVRLKLRPSILAQFPTKPKPLEKKPATKPLIKEHNTYQLHFLDQLISEQYAELDRLSQERAYTAQNILNYERVCNMHLDTLHRSLADACDLGMTSCEIKEGDGDATRILKDDIQQMREGVQNWSRILMEAKQDAATKKHQITMIATNVKNLEEERRQLSQWT
;
A
#
# COMPACT_ATOMS: atom_id res chain seq x y z
N MET A 1 2.33 25.25 25.78
CA MET A 1 1.44 25.70 26.86
C MET A 1 0.16 26.20 26.22
N VAL A 2 -0.90 25.40 26.25
CA VAL A 2 -2.19 25.69 25.60
C VAL A 2 -3.18 26.00 26.70
N SER A 3 -3.69 27.23 26.72
CA SER A 3 -4.69 27.67 27.70
C SER A 3 -6.09 27.54 27.09
N ALA A 4 -6.82 26.55 27.58
CA ALA A 4 -8.25 26.41 27.39
C ALA A 4 -8.99 27.23 28.46
N ILE A 5 -9.94 28.05 28.06
CA ILE A 5 -10.90 28.71 28.96
C ILE A 5 -12.26 28.01 28.78
N PRO A 6 -12.81 27.35 29.81
CA PRO A 6 -14.13 26.71 29.75
C PRO A 6 -15.20 27.45 30.59
N ARG A 7 -16.48 27.11 30.30
CA ARG A 7 -17.76 27.22 31.08
C ARG A 7 -18.83 27.97 30.26
N ARG A 8 -20.13 27.62 30.20
CA ARG A 8 -20.97 26.62 30.89
C ARG A 8 -22.30 26.46 30.13
N ASN A 9 -23.00 25.34 30.37
CA ASN A 9 -24.23 24.82 29.75
C ASN A 9 -25.50 25.68 29.88
N ASP A 10 -26.45 25.44 28.94
CA ASP A 10 -27.88 25.05 29.14
C ASP A 10 -28.78 25.69 28.04
N THR A 11 -29.88 25.14 27.51
CA THR A 11 -30.58 23.83 27.48
C THR A 11 -31.69 23.98 26.40
N ARG A 12 -31.74 23.13 25.36
CA ARG A 12 -32.99 22.57 24.76
C ARG A 12 -32.71 21.63 23.57
N SER A 13 -33.21 20.39 23.67
CA SER A 13 -33.20 19.37 22.61
C SER A 13 -33.94 19.80 21.32
N PRO A 14 -33.62 19.24 20.14
CA PRO A 14 -34.32 19.54 18.90
C PRO A 14 -35.65 18.78 18.83
N GLU A 15 -36.77 19.51 18.89
CA GLU A 15 -38.09 18.99 18.55
C GLU A 15 -38.31 18.87 17.03
N LYS A 16 -39.08 17.86 16.67
CA LYS A 16 -39.41 17.28 15.34
C LYS A 16 -39.77 18.27 14.21
N PRO A 17 -39.62 17.86 12.94
CA PRO A 17 -39.95 18.68 11.78
C PRO A 17 -41.47 18.86 11.63
N ARG A 18 -41.97 20.10 11.68
CA ARG A 18 -43.37 20.41 11.35
C ARG A 18 -43.55 20.43 9.83
N LYS A 19 -44.30 19.47 9.31
CA LYS A 19 -44.99 19.58 8.01
C LYS A 19 -46.05 20.68 8.12
N LEU A 20 -46.00 21.69 7.27
CA LEU A 20 -47.14 22.58 7.01
C LEU A 20 -47.31 22.75 5.50
N SER A 21 -48.51 22.36 5.10
CA SER A 21 -49.14 22.37 3.79
C SER A 21 -49.29 23.77 3.17
N ASN A 22 -49.35 23.79 1.83
CA ASN A 22 -49.78 24.90 0.94
C ASN A 22 -50.90 25.81 1.51
N PRO A 23 -50.94 27.10 1.14
CA PRO A 23 -51.77 27.47 0.00
C PRO A 23 -51.22 28.55 -0.94
N ARG A 24 -51.80 28.57 -2.14
CA ARG A 24 -51.65 29.57 -3.20
C ARG A 24 -52.18 30.96 -2.77
N LEU A 25 -51.51 31.98 -3.32
CA LEU A 25 -51.99 33.30 -3.77
C LEU A 25 -52.01 34.52 -2.82
N LYS A 26 -51.32 35.56 -3.34
CA LYS A 26 -51.53 37.02 -3.27
C LYS A 26 -51.12 37.79 -2.01
N GLY A 27 -50.17 38.72 -2.20
CA GLY A 27 -49.84 39.77 -1.23
C GLY A 27 -48.45 40.37 -1.49
N ASP A 28 -48.43 41.54 -2.10
CA ASP A 28 -47.34 42.52 -2.32
C ASP A 28 -45.93 42.22 -1.79
N LYS A 29 -45.00 42.02 -2.74
CA LYS A 29 -43.55 42.16 -2.45
C LYS A 29 -43.23 43.64 -2.35
N LEU A 30 -43.07 44.14 -1.12
CA LEU A 30 -42.34 45.38 -0.82
C LEU A 30 -40.87 45.20 -1.21
N ILE A 31 -40.55 45.36 -2.50
CA ILE A 31 -39.18 45.58 -2.96
C ILE A 31 -38.93 47.08 -2.86
N VAL A 32 -38.28 47.52 -1.79
CA VAL A 32 -37.72 48.86 -1.71
C VAL A 32 -36.61 48.96 -2.76
N ARG A 33 -36.94 49.47 -3.96
CA ARG A 33 -35.96 49.88 -4.97
C ARG A 33 -35.22 51.09 -4.42
N LEU A 34 -34.04 50.89 -3.84
CA LEU A 34 -33.09 51.96 -3.58
C LEU A 34 -32.72 52.63 -4.92
N LYS A 35 -33.39 53.73 -5.26
CA LYS A 35 -33.02 54.56 -6.40
C LYS A 35 -31.76 55.33 -6.02
N LEU A 36 -30.61 54.88 -6.53
CA LEU A 36 -29.38 55.65 -6.46
C LEU A 36 -29.59 57.01 -7.17
N ARG A 37 -28.97 58.08 -6.66
CA ARG A 37 -29.04 59.40 -7.29
C ARG A 37 -28.44 59.35 -8.71
N PRO A 38 -28.93 60.14 -9.68
CA PRO A 38 -28.42 60.15 -11.06
C PRO A 38 -26.90 60.36 -11.16
N SER A 39 -26.31 61.13 -10.23
CA SER A 39 -24.86 61.35 -10.15
C SER A 39 -24.05 60.12 -9.76
N ILE A 40 -24.67 59.17 -9.05
CA ILE A 40 -24.06 57.88 -8.68
C ILE A 40 -24.24 56.90 -9.85
N LEU A 41 -25.41 56.88 -10.50
CA LEU A 41 -25.62 56.06 -11.70
C LEU A 41 -24.69 56.45 -12.86
N ALA A 42 -24.36 57.73 -13.01
CA ALA A 42 -23.45 58.22 -14.06
C ALA A 42 -21.99 57.78 -13.86
N GLN A 43 -21.61 57.32 -12.66
CA GLN A 43 -20.26 56.78 -12.39
C GLN A 43 -20.14 55.32 -12.82
N PHE A 44 -21.26 54.63 -13.05
CA PHE A 44 -21.27 53.27 -13.56
C PHE A 44 -21.29 53.30 -15.09
N PRO A 45 -20.45 52.51 -15.77
CA PRO A 45 -20.47 52.42 -17.22
C PRO A 45 -21.85 51.95 -17.71
N THR A 46 -22.60 52.82 -18.39
CA THR A 46 -23.98 52.54 -18.86
C THR A 46 -24.05 51.77 -20.16
N LYS A 47 -22.90 51.51 -20.80
CA LYS A 47 -22.81 50.61 -21.95
C LYS A 47 -22.20 49.29 -21.47
N PRO A 48 -22.84 48.14 -21.74
CA PRO A 48 -22.13 46.88 -21.61
C PRO A 48 -20.93 46.97 -22.54
N LYS A 49 -19.72 47.03 -21.97
CA LYS A 49 -18.52 46.73 -22.78
C LYS A 49 -18.78 45.35 -23.37
N PRO A 50 -18.65 45.14 -24.69
CA PRO A 50 -18.60 43.78 -25.20
C PRO A 50 -17.52 43.08 -24.39
N LEU A 51 -17.86 41.95 -23.76
CA LEU A 51 -16.89 41.08 -23.14
C LEU A 51 -15.91 40.72 -24.25
N GLU A 52 -14.80 41.44 -24.35
CA GLU A 52 -13.67 41.06 -25.18
C GLU A 52 -13.31 39.65 -24.75
N LYS A 53 -13.60 38.70 -25.65
CA LYS A 53 -13.30 37.27 -25.64
C LYS A 53 -13.09 36.67 -24.25
N LYS A 54 -14.00 35.77 -23.84
CA LYS A 54 -13.76 34.77 -22.77
C LYS A 54 -12.26 34.39 -22.79
N PRO A 55 -11.55 34.44 -21.64
CA PRO A 55 -10.13 34.13 -21.64
C PRO A 55 -9.95 32.78 -22.34
N ALA A 56 -9.02 32.73 -23.30
CA ALA A 56 -8.77 31.51 -24.05
C ALA A 56 -8.33 30.44 -23.03
N THR A 57 -9.25 29.57 -22.63
CA THR A 57 -9.00 28.50 -21.66
C THR A 57 -8.34 27.28 -22.31
N LYS A 58 -8.42 27.16 -23.64
CA LYS A 58 -7.85 26.05 -24.41
C LYS A 58 -6.32 25.91 -24.27
N PRO A 59 -5.50 26.98 -24.31
CA PRO A 59 -4.05 26.88 -24.10
C PRO A 59 -3.69 26.40 -22.69
N LEU A 60 -4.37 26.91 -21.65
CA LEU A 60 -4.16 26.47 -20.26
C LEU A 60 -4.51 24.99 -20.05
N ILE A 61 -5.60 24.52 -20.66
CA ILE A 61 -6.00 23.10 -20.58
C ILE A 61 -4.95 22.21 -21.27
N LYS A 62 -4.43 22.64 -22.43
CA LYS A 62 -3.42 21.88 -23.17
C LYS A 62 -2.09 21.80 -22.42
N GLU A 63 -1.62 22.91 -21.85
CA GLU A 63 -0.43 22.91 -20.99
C GLU A 63 -0.62 22.01 -19.76
N HIS A 64 -1.76 22.11 -19.09
CA HIS A 64 -2.09 21.25 -17.94
C HIS A 64 -2.06 19.76 -18.30
N ASN A 65 -2.72 19.37 -19.39
CA ASN A 65 -2.73 17.97 -19.86
C ASN A 65 -1.32 17.49 -20.23
N THR A 66 -0.47 18.36 -20.78
CA THR A 66 0.92 18.05 -21.11
C THR A 66 1.73 17.77 -19.83
N TYR A 67 1.58 18.59 -18.78
CA TYR A 67 2.23 18.34 -17.49
C TYR A 67 1.75 17.04 -16.84
N GLN A 68 0.44 16.77 -16.89
CA GLN A 68 -0.12 15.52 -16.37
C GLN A 68 0.40 14.29 -17.14
N LEU A 69 0.55 14.38 -18.46
CA LEU A 69 1.15 13.31 -19.27
C LEU A 69 2.60 13.03 -18.87
N HIS A 70 3.42 14.09 -18.72
CA HIS A 70 4.81 13.93 -18.27
C HIS A 70 4.89 13.31 -16.87
N PHE A 71 4.00 13.70 -15.96
CA PHE A 71 3.93 13.11 -14.64
C PHE A 71 3.58 11.61 -14.70
N LEU A 72 2.58 11.24 -15.51
CA LEU A 72 2.22 9.84 -15.71
C LEU A 72 3.35 9.03 -16.35
N ASP A 73 4.04 9.58 -17.35
CA ASP A 73 5.22 8.95 -17.97
C ASP A 73 6.33 8.67 -16.95
N GLN A 74 6.62 9.65 -16.09
CA GLN A 74 7.60 9.49 -15.03
C GLN A 74 7.18 8.43 -14.03
N LEU A 75 5.94 8.49 -13.53
CA LEU A 75 5.42 7.52 -12.56
C LEU A 75 5.39 6.10 -13.11
N ILE A 76 4.98 5.91 -14.37
CA ILE A 76 5.00 4.61 -15.04
C ILE A 76 6.44 4.08 -15.13
N SER A 77 7.39 4.94 -15.50
CA SER A 77 8.81 4.56 -15.60
C SER A 77 9.38 4.12 -14.24
N GLU A 78 9.06 4.86 -13.18
CA GLU A 78 9.47 4.52 -11.80
C GLU A 78 8.86 3.18 -11.33
N GLN A 79 7.58 2.92 -11.64
CA GLN A 79 6.91 1.66 -11.29
C GLN A 79 7.48 0.46 -12.07
N TYR A 80 7.87 0.65 -13.33
CA TYR A 80 8.56 -0.39 -14.10
C TYR A 80 9.96 -0.70 -13.53
N ALA A 81 10.72 0.34 -13.15
CA ALA A 81 12.02 0.14 -12.50
C ALA A 81 11.88 -0.64 -11.17
N GLU A 82 10.85 -0.35 -10.39
CA GLU A 82 10.56 -1.08 -9.15
C GLU A 82 10.11 -2.53 -9.42
N LEU A 83 9.32 -2.78 -10.47
CA LEU A 83 8.97 -4.13 -10.91
C LEU A 83 10.21 -4.95 -11.27
N ASP A 84 11.15 -4.36 -12.01
CA ASP A 84 12.38 -5.02 -12.41
C ASP A 84 13.23 -5.35 -11.19
N ARG A 85 13.39 -4.40 -10.26
CA ARG A 85 14.11 -4.60 -8.99
C ARG A 85 13.50 -5.74 -8.18
N LEU A 86 12.19 -5.71 -7.93
CA LEU A 86 11.49 -6.75 -7.16
C LEU A 86 11.54 -8.11 -7.85
N SER A 87 11.43 -8.13 -9.17
CA SER A 87 11.51 -9.37 -9.96
C SER A 87 12.89 -10.00 -9.86
N GLN A 88 13.95 -9.18 -9.94
CA GLN A 88 15.32 -9.63 -9.79
C GLN A 88 15.60 -10.14 -8.37
N GLU A 89 15.20 -9.40 -7.34
CA GLU A 89 15.34 -9.84 -5.94
C GLU A 89 14.59 -11.14 -5.69
N ARG A 90 13.36 -11.27 -6.20
CA ARG A 90 12.58 -12.51 -6.08
C ARG A 90 13.27 -13.68 -6.78
N ALA A 91 13.90 -13.46 -7.93
CA ALA A 91 14.65 -14.50 -8.63
C ALA A 91 15.86 -14.97 -7.81
N TYR A 92 16.61 -14.04 -7.20
CA TYR A 92 17.70 -14.39 -6.29
C TYR A 92 17.20 -15.16 -5.06
N THR A 93 16.12 -14.72 -4.42
CA THR A 93 15.52 -15.44 -3.29
C THR A 93 15.08 -16.85 -3.72
N ALA A 94 14.47 -17.00 -4.91
CA ALA A 94 14.06 -18.31 -5.42
C ALA A 94 15.24 -19.26 -5.65
N GLN A 95 16.37 -18.76 -6.16
CA GLN A 95 17.58 -19.56 -6.29
C GLN A 95 18.13 -20.00 -4.92
N ASN A 96 18.10 -19.11 -3.93
CA ASN A 96 18.54 -19.41 -2.58
C ASN A 96 17.64 -20.44 -1.88
N ILE A 97 16.32 -20.41 -2.12
CA ILE A 97 15.38 -21.42 -1.60
C ILE A 97 15.83 -22.83 -1.99
N LEU A 98 16.20 -23.05 -3.26
CA LEU A 98 16.67 -24.37 -3.72
C LEU A 98 17.94 -24.81 -2.98
N ASN A 99 18.86 -23.88 -2.73
CA ASN A 99 20.06 -24.16 -1.95
C ASN A 99 19.73 -24.50 -0.49
N TYR A 100 18.82 -23.76 0.14
CA TYR A 100 18.38 -24.01 1.51
C TYR A 100 17.64 -25.36 1.64
N GLU A 101 16.80 -25.71 0.67
CA GLU A 101 16.15 -27.04 0.61
C GLU A 101 17.18 -28.16 0.53
N ARG A 102 18.19 -28.01 -0.34
CA ARG A 102 19.27 -28.99 -0.45
C ARG A 102 20.01 -29.16 0.87
N VAL A 103 20.39 -28.06 1.52
CA VAL A 103 21.13 -28.12 2.79
C VAL A 103 20.26 -28.71 3.90
N CYS A 104 18.98 -28.34 3.98
CA CYS A 104 18.04 -28.91 4.94
C CYS A 104 17.91 -30.42 4.75
N ASN A 105 17.77 -30.89 3.50
CA ASN A 105 17.70 -32.32 3.18
C ASN A 105 18.99 -33.04 3.55
N MET A 106 20.16 -32.45 3.28
CA MET A 106 21.44 -33.05 3.70
C MET A 106 21.54 -33.23 5.22
N HIS A 107 21.10 -32.23 6.01
CA HIS A 107 21.08 -32.35 7.47
C HIS A 107 20.07 -33.42 7.92
N LEU A 108 18.90 -33.48 7.28
CA LEU A 108 17.87 -34.48 7.57
C LEU A 108 18.35 -35.90 7.27
N ASP A 109 18.98 -36.11 6.12
CA ASP A 109 19.54 -37.41 5.71
C ASP A 109 20.68 -37.86 6.60
N THR A 110 21.50 -36.91 7.08
CA THR A 110 22.57 -37.19 8.04
C THR A 110 21.98 -37.54 9.40
N LEU A 111 20.99 -36.77 9.88
CA LEU A 111 20.26 -37.08 11.11
C LEU A 111 19.62 -38.46 11.06
N HIS A 112 18.95 -38.82 9.97
CA HIS A 112 18.33 -40.15 9.81
C HIS A 112 19.37 -41.27 9.87
N ARG A 113 20.55 -41.09 9.25
CA ARG A 113 21.64 -42.07 9.33
C ARG A 113 22.18 -42.20 10.75
N SER A 114 22.48 -41.09 11.42
CA SER A 114 22.96 -41.12 12.81
C SER A 114 21.93 -41.73 13.77
N LEU A 115 20.64 -41.51 13.53
CA LEU A 115 19.57 -42.16 14.30
C LEU A 115 19.49 -43.67 14.03
N ALA A 116 19.70 -44.11 12.79
CA ALA A 116 19.78 -45.53 12.47
C ALA A 116 20.98 -46.19 13.17
N ASP A 117 22.17 -45.57 13.09
CA ASP A 117 23.37 -46.04 13.78
C ASP A 117 23.14 -46.13 15.30
N ALA A 118 22.43 -45.15 15.89
CA ALA A 118 22.07 -45.18 17.30
C ALA A 118 21.14 -46.33 17.65
N CYS A 119 20.15 -46.62 16.80
CA CYS A 119 19.26 -47.77 16.97
C CYS A 119 20.03 -49.10 16.89
N ASP A 120 20.97 -49.23 15.96
CA ASP A 120 21.79 -50.43 15.80
C ASP A 120 22.71 -50.67 17.02
N LEU A 121 23.15 -49.59 17.68
CA LEU A 121 23.87 -49.64 18.95
C LEU A 121 22.98 -49.88 20.17
N GLY A 122 21.67 -50.06 19.98
CA GLY A 122 20.70 -50.29 21.05
C GLY A 122 20.39 -49.04 21.89
N MET A 123 20.69 -47.85 21.38
CA MET A 123 20.42 -46.60 22.08
C MET A 123 18.91 -46.32 22.10
N THR A 124 18.36 -46.11 23.30
CA THR A 124 16.94 -45.81 23.51
C THR A 124 16.67 -44.35 23.83
N SER A 125 17.72 -43.54 24.07
CA SER A 125 17.63 -42.11 24.32
C SER A 125 18.85 -41.39 23.75
N CYS A 126 18.63 -40.16 23.26
CA CYS A 126 19.69 -39.24 22.83
C CYS A 126 20.21 -38.35 23.96
N GLU A 127 19.65 -38.45 25.17
CA GLU A 127 20.15 -37.70 26.34
C GLU A 127 21.49 -38.26 26.79
N ILE A 128 22.45 -37.39 27.05
CA ILE A 128 23.77 -37.77 27.58
C ILE A 128 23.60 -38.17 29.05
N LYS A 129 24.11 -39.34 29.42
CA LYS A 129 24.03 -39.92 30.77
C LYS A 129 25.42 -40.21 31.32
N GLU A 130 25.56 -40.14 32.64
CA GLU A 130 26.75 -40.67 33.31
C GLU A 130 26.85 -42.18 33.04
N GLY A 131 27.97 -42.59 32.43
CA GLY A 131 28.20 -43.98 32.00
C GLY A 131 28.09 -44.20 30.49
N ASP A 132 27.70 -43.21 29.70
CA ASP A 132 27.84 -43.28 28.24
C ASP A 132 29.34 -43.40 27.88
N GLY A 133 29.68 -44.41 27.08
CA GLY A 133 31.01 -44.51 26.48
C GLY A 133 31.25 -43.39 25.47
N ASP A 134 32.51 -43.07 25.21
CA ASP A 134 32.88 -41.94 24.33
C ASP A 134 32.24 -42.01 22.94
N ALA A 135 32.17 -43.19 22.33
CA ALA A 135 31.54 -43.38 21.02
C ALA A 135 30.03 -43.06 21.04
N THR A 136 29.32 -43.47 22.09
CA THR A 136 27.90 -43.17 22.28
C THR A 136 27.67 -41.69 22.52
N ARG A 137 28.54 -41.05 23.31
CA ARG A 137 28.46 -39.60 23.57
C ARG A 137 28.65 -38.79 22.29
N ILE A 138 29.67 -39.10 21.48
CA ILE A 138 29.92 -38.44 20.19
C ILE A 138 28.69 -38.57 19.28
N LEU A 139 28.13 -39.78 19.16
CA LEU A 139 26.94 -39.98 18.32
C LEU A 139 25.71 -39.19 18.82
N LYS A 140 25.52 -39.08 20.15
CA LYS A 140 24.46 -38.24 20.73
C LYS A 140 24.67 -36.76 20.41
N ASP A 141 25.90 -36.28 20.53
CA ASP A 141 26.27 -34.90 20.18
C ASP A 141 26.02 -34.62 18.69
N ASP A 142 26.43 -35.52 17.80
CA ASP A 142 26.20 -35.42 16.35
C ASP A 142 24.70 -35.38 16.02
N ILE A 143 23.90 -36.26 16.64
CA ILE A 143 22.44 -36.27 16.48
C ILE A 143 21.85 -34.93 16.93
N GLN A 144 22.29 -34.40 18.08
CA GLN A 144 21.80 -33.13 18.60
C GLN A 144 22.16 -31.97 17.67
N GLN A 145 23.42 -31.91 17.21
CA GLN A 145 23.88 -30.90 16.27
C GLN A 145 23.09 -30.97 14.95
N MET A 146 22.81 -32.17 14.44
CA MET A 146 22.02 -32.32 13.22
C MET A 146 20.55 -31.91 13.42
N ARG A 147 19.93 -32.18 14.58
CA ARG A 147 18.57 -31.68 14.90
C ARG A 147 18.52 -30.16 14.89
N GLU A 148 19.47 -29.51 15.55
CA GLU A 148 19.56 -28.04 15.58
C GLU A 148 19.81 -27.47 14.18
N GLY A 149 20.68 -28.12 13.39
CA GLY A 149 20.90 -27.81 11.99
C GLY A 149 19.61 -27.86 11.16
N VAL A 150 18.85 -28.96 11.25
CA VAL A 150 17.56 -29.10 10.55
C VAL A 150 16.57 -28.01 10.96
N GLN A 151 16.45 -27.72 12.25
CA GLN A 151 15.55 -26.67 12.74
C GLN A 151 15.93 -25.29 12.20
N ASN A 152 17.21 -24.94 12.26
CA ASN A 152 17.73 -23.66 11.79
C ASN A 152 17.53 -23.49 10.28
N TRP A 153 17.91 -24.50 9.49
CA TRP A 153 17.73 -24.45 8.04
C TRP A 153 16.27 -24.46 7.61
N SER A 154 15.40 -25.19 8.33
CA SER A 154 13.96 -25.15 8.11
C SER A 154 13.38 -23.77 8.35
N ARG A 155 13.81 -23.07 9.42
CA ARG A 155 13.39 -21.69 9.69
C ARG A 155 13.82 -20.74 8.57
N ILE A 156 15.09 -20.77 8.18
CA ILE A 156 15.64 -19.94 7.09
C ILE A 156 14.88 -20.20 5.79
N LEU A 157 14.61 -21.46 5.47
CA LEU A 157 13.84 -21.85 4.29
C LEU A 157 12.42 -21.28 4.31
N MET A 158 11.72 -21.36 5.44
CA MET A 158 10.37 -20.81 5.58
C MET A 158 10.36 -19.29 5.43
N GLU A 159 11.31 -18.60 6.06
CA GLU A 159 11.46 -17.14 5.93
C GLU A 159 11.69 -16.74 4.46
N ALA A 160 12.58 -17.44 3.76
CA ALA A 160 12.85 -17.19 2.34
C ALA A 160 11.63 -17.46 1.45
N LYS A 161 10.87 -18.54 1.71
CA LYS A 161 9.62 -18.84 1.00
C LYS A 161 8.57 -17.76 1.21
N GLN A 162 8.42 -17.28 2.44
CA GLN A 162 7.49 -16.21 2.77
C GLN A 162 7.89 -14.88 2.12
N ASP A 163 9.19 -14.55 2.11
CA ASP A 163 9.72 -13.37 1.43
C ASP A 163 9.44 -13.43 -0.09
N ALA A 164 9.72 -14.55 -0.74
CA ALA A 164 9.44 -14.75 -2.16
C ALA A 164 7.94 -14.63 -2.49
N ALA A 165 7.07 -15.15 -1.62
CA ALA A 165 5.62 -15.04 -1.78
C ALA A 165 5.14 -13.58 -1.61
N THR A 166 5.68 -12.85 -0.64
CA THR A 166 5.38 -11.44 -0.39
C THR A 166 5.79 -10.58 -1.58
N LYS A 167 7.01 -10.76 -2.10
CA LYS A 167 7.49 -10.07 -3.31
C LYS A 167 6.63 -10.40 -4.53
N LYS A 168 6.20 -11.66 -4.70
CA LYS A 168 5.28 -12.04 -5.79
C LYS A 168 3.96 -11.27 -5.71
N HIS A 169 3.41 -11.10 -4.51
CA HIS A 169 2.20 -10.32 -4.30
C HIS A 169 2.41 -8.83 -4.62
N GLN A 170 3.51 -8.24 -4.15
CA GLN A 170 3.87 -6.84 -4.45
C GLN A 170 4.02 -6.60 -5.96
N ILE A 171 4.72 -7.49 -6.66
CA ILE A 171 4.86 -7.44 -8.13
C ILE A 171 3.48 -7.44 -8.81
N THR A 172 2.56 -8.29 -8.35
CA THR A 172 1.20 -8.38 -8.92
C THR A 172 0.41 -7.08 -8.72
N MET A 173 0.53 -6.47 -7.52
CA MET A 173 -0.10 -5.20 -7.20
C MET A 173 0.46 -4.06 -8.07
N ILE A 174 1.78 -3.96 -8.18
CA ILE A 174 2.42 -2.92 -8.99
C ILE A 174 2.09 -3.11 -10.47
N ALA A 175 2.15 -4.33 -11.00
CA ALA A 175 1.79 -4.60 -12.40
C ALA A 175 0.35 -4.20 -12.72
N THR A 176 -0.58 -4.39 -11.79
CA THR A 176 -1.96 -3.93 -11.92
C THR A 176 -2.04 -2.40 -11.93
N ASN A 177 -1.31 -1.73 -11.02
CA ASN A 177 -1.25 -0.27 -10.97
C ASN A 177 -0.65 0.32 -12.25
N VAL A 178 0.43 -0.25 -12.78
CA VAL A 178 1.06 0.17 -14.04
C VAL A 178 0.06 0.10 -15.19
N LYS A 179 -0.72 -0.99 -15.30
CA LYS A 179 -1.75 -1.11 -16.33
C LYS A 179 -2.81 -0.01 -16.22
N ASN A 180 -3.21 0.35 -15.01
CA ASN A 180 -4.18 1.44 -14.78
C ASN A 180 -3.57 2.80 -15.17
N LEU A 181 -2.33 3.06 -14.77
CA LEU A 181 -1.62 4.29 -15.12
C LEU A 181 -1.41 4.43 -16.63
N GLU A 182 -1.09 3.34 -17.32
CA GLU A 182 -0.98 3.34 -18.78
C GLU A 182 -2.31 3.65 -19.47
N GLU A 183 -3.41 3.16 -18.91
CA GLU A 183 -4.76 3.45 -19.43
C GLU A 183 -5.13 4.93 -19.19
N GLU A 184 -4.87 5.47 -18.00
CA GLU A 184 -5.04 6.90 -17.69
C GLU A 184 -4.21 7.78 -18.63
N ARG A 185 -2.94 7.41 -18.85
CA ARG A 185 -2.05 8.08 -19.79
C ARG A 185 -2.61 8.06 -21.22
N ARG A 186 -3.10 6.91 -21.69
CA ARG A 186 -3.73 6.80 -23.02
C ARG A 186 -4.97 7.68 -23.13
N GLN A 187 -5.83 7.68 -22.12
CA GLN A 187 -7.03 8.51 -22.12
C GLN A 187 -6.67 10.00 -22.17
N LEU A 188 -5.72 10.44 -21.33
CA LEU A 188 -5.26 11.83 -21.30
C LEU A 188 -4.62 12.27 -22.62
N SER A 189 -3.89 11.37 -23.29
CA SER A 189 -3.25 11.66 -24.58
C SER A 189 -4.25 11.99 -25.69
N GLN A 190 -5.50 11.55 -25.59
CA GLN A 190 -6.57 11.88 -26.55
C GLN A 190 -7.03 13.34 -26.45
N TRP A 191 -6.71 14.02 -25.35
CA TRP A 191 -7.14 15.40 -25.06
C TRP A 191 -6.03 16.45 -25.22
N THR A 192 -4.88 16.06 -25.79
CA THR A 192 -3.69 16.92 -25.96
C THR A 192 -3.40 17.18 -27.44
#